data_AF-A0A522SBX7-F1
#
_entry.id   AF-A0A522SBX7-F1
#
_cell.length_a   1.000
_cell.length_b   1.000
_cell.length_c   1.000
_cell.angle_alpha   90.00
_cell.angle_beta   90.00
_cell.angle_gamma   90.00
#
_symmetry.space_group_name_H-M   'P 1'
#
loop_
_entity.id
_entity.type
_entity.pdbx_description
1 polymer ?
#
loop_
_entity_poly.entity_id
_entity_poly.type
_entity_poly.pdbx_seq_one_letter_code
_entity_poly.pdbx_strand_id
1 'polypeptide(L)' 'MPLQYMSDYNGKPTAVVIPIKEWEKLVNKYTELKKLIPFKDNKNAIPLMKEYEGLLSVKEGKSLLKYVEQSRSEWDR' A
#
# COMPACT_ATOMS: atom_id res chain seq x y z
N MET A 1 12.72 -11.29 19.41
CA MET A 1 12.27 -12.69 19.32
C MET A 1 13.42 -13.52 18.78
N PRO A 2 13.92 -14.52 19.52
CA PRO A 2 14.91 -15.45 18.97
C PRO A 2 14.25 -16.33 17.91
N LEU A 3 14.78 -16.29 16.69
CA LEU A 3 14.33 -17.11 15.58
C LEU A 3 15.37 -18.18 15.31
N GLN A 4 14.92 -19.42 15.13
CA GLN A 4 15.79 -20.51 14.68
C GLN A 4 15.43 -20.85 13.24
N TYR A 5 16.42 -20.78 12.36
CA TYR A 5 16.27 -21.12 10.95
C TYR A 5 16.67 -22.59 10.76
N MET A 6 15.85 -23.32 10.02
CA MET A 6 16.18 -24.67 9.56
C MET A 6 16.57 -24.59 8.09
N SER A 7 17.76 -25.07 7.76
CA SER A 7 18.27 -25.10 6.40
C SER A 7 18.08 -26.47 5.75
N ASP A 8 17.93 -26.48 4.42
CA ASP A 8 18.00 -27.70 3.62
C ASP A 8 19.44 -28.26 3.57
N TYR A 9 19.61 -29.39 2.90
CA TYR A 9 20.92 -30.03 2.69
C TYR A 9 21.94 -29.14 1.93
N ASN A 10 21.47 -28.08 1.27
CA ASN A 10 22.28 -27.11 0.54
C ASN A 10 22.54 -25.82 1.35
N GLY A 11 22.13 -25.79 2.63
CA GLY A 11 22.30 -24.64 3.52
C GLY A 11 21.27 -23.52 3.33
N LYS A 12 20.27 -23.68 2.45
CA LYS A 12 19.23 -22.68 2.21
C LYS A 12 18.15 -22.73 3.31
N PRO A 13 17.81 -21.60 3.94
CA PRO A 13 16.79 -21.58 4.98
C PRO A 13 15.43 -21.95 4.39
N THR A 14 14.83 -23.04 4.87
CA THR A 14 13.57 -23.60 4.36
C THR A 14 12.43 -23.41 5.36
N ALA A 15 12.74 -23.37 6.66
CA ALA A 15 11.74 -23.15 7.70
C ALA A 15 12.29 -22.29 8.84
N VAL A 16 11.38 -21.71 9.61
CA VAL A 16 11.69 -20.93 10.81
C VAL A 16 10.89 -21.47 11.97
N VAL A 17 11.56 -21.74 13.08
CA VAL A 17 10.92 -22.14 14.33
C VAL A 17 10.66 -20.89 15.16
N ILE A 18 9.40 -20.74 15.55
CA ILE A 18 8.90 -19.61 16.32
C ILE A 18 8.17 -20.17 17.56
N PRO A 19 8.44 -19.66 18.78
CA PRO A 19 7.65 -20.03 19.94
C PRO A 19 6.16 -19.73 19.73
N ILE A 20 5.28 -20.66 20.12
CA ILE A 20 3.85 -20.58 19.82
C ILE A 20 3.20 -19.27 20.29
N LYS A 21 3.58 -18.77 21.47
CA LYS A 21 3.09 -17.49 22.03
C LYS A 21 3.43 -16.29 21.14
N GLU A 22 4.60 -16.31 20.50
CA GLU A 22 5.02 -15.22 19.61
C GLU A 22 4.34 -15.34 18.23
N TRP A 23 4.12 -16.57 17.76
CA TRP A 23 3.32 -16.82 16.56
C TRP A 23 1.89 -16.30 16.72
N GLU A 24 1.23 -16.60 17.84
CA GLU A 24 -0.13 -16.12 18.14
C GLU A 24 -0.22 -14.60 18.17
N LYS A 25 0.76 -13.92 18.80
CA LYS A 25 0.83 -12.44 18.79
C LYS A 25 0.92 -11.88 17.38
N LEU A 26 1.75 -12.48 16.51
CA LEU A 26 1.88 -12.06 15.11
C LEU A 26 0.57 -12.28 14.37
N VAL A 27 -0.03 -13.46 14.46
CA VAL A 27 -1.31 -13.76 13.80
C VAL A 27 -2.37 -12.75 14.22
N ASN A 28 -2.55 -12.51 15.51
CA ASN A 28 -3.53 -11.55 16.01
C ASN A 28 -3.27 -10.13 15.46
N LYS A 29 -2.03 -9.63 15.54
CA LYS A 29 -1.66 -8.31 15.01
C LYS A 29 -1.95 -8.16 13.51
N TYR A 30 -1.66 -9.18 12.71
CA TYR A 30 -1.84 -9.12 11.25
C TYR A 30 -3.26 -9.50 10.80
N THR A 31 -4.06 -10.17 11.63
CA THR A 31 -5.49 -10.39 11.33
C THR A 31 -6.29 -9.10 11.31
N GLU A 32 -5.96 -8.13 12.16
CA GLU A 32 -6.58 -6.79 12.13
C GLU A 32 -6.21 -6.04 10.85
N LEU A 33 -4.94 -6.10 10.45
CA LEU A 33 -4.46 -5.50 9.19
C LEU A 33 -5.13 -6.11 7.95
N LYS A 34 -5.42 -7.42 7.96
CA LYS A 34 -6.18 -8.08 6.88
C LYS A 34 -7.63 -7.57 6.77
N LYS A 35 -8.24 -7.09 7.87
CA LYS A 35 -9.59 -6.50 7.84
C LYS A 35 -9.57 -5.06 7.30
N LEU A 36 -8.45 -4.36 7.47
CA LEU A 36 -8.27 -2.97 7.02
C LEU A 36 -7.89 -2.85 5.54
N ILE A 37 -7.28 -3.89 4.97
CA ILE A 37 -6.97 -3.95 3.54
C ILE A 37 -8.09 -4.75 2.88
N PRO A 38 -9.11 -4.11 2.27
CA PRO A 38 -10.03 -4.85 1.41
C PRO A 38 -9.19 -5.48 0.29
N PHE A 39 -9.08 -6.81 0.32
CA PHE A 39 -8.48 -7.57 -0.75
C PHE A 39 -9.15 -7.15 -2.06
N LYS A 40 -8.39 -6.49 -2.95
CA LYS A 40 -8.84 -6.11 -4.29
C LYS A 40 -8.97 -7.37 -5.16
N ASP A 41 -9.94 -8.22 -4.84
CA ASP A 41 -10.56 -9.14 -5.81
C ASP A 41 -11.94 -8.60 -6.26
N ASN A 42 -12.17 -7.30 -6.06
CA ASN A 42 -13.31 -6.63 -6.67
C ASN A 42 -13.00 -6.41 -8.17
N LYS A 43 -13.39 -7.38 -9.00
CA LYS A 43 -13.58 -7.18 -10.45
C LYS A 43 -14.56 -6.02 -10.75
N ASN A 44 -15.28 -5.56 -9.74
CA ASN A 44 -16.21 -4.44 -9.75
C ASN A 44 -15.69 -3.20 -9.00
N ALA A 45 -14.38 -3.12 -8.69
CA ALA A 45 -13.82 -1.92 -8.06
C ALA A 45 -13.97 -0.74 -9.03
N ILE A 46 -14.90 0.17 -8.72
CA ILE A 46 -15.02 1.46 -9.41
C ILE A 46 -13.61 2.09 -9.34
N PRO A 47 -12.98 2.40 -10.49
CA PRO A 47 -11.69 3.06 -10.51
C PRO A 47 -11.75 4.29 -9.61
N LEU A 48 -10.74 4.43 -8.74
CA LEU A 48 -10.62 5.54 -7.82
C LEU A 48 -10.88 6.84 -8.61
N MET A 49 -11.88 7.62 -8.17
CA MET A 49 -12.30 8.90 -8.76
C MET A 49 -13.16 8.87 -10.03
N LYS A 50 -13.70 7.72 -10.48
CA LYS A 50 -14.68 7.70 -11.59
C LYS A 50 -15.92 8.57 -11.33
N GLU A 51 -16.35 8.67 -10.08
CA GLU A 51 -17.49 9.51 -9.67
C GLU A 51 -17.28 11.00 -9.96
N TYR A 52 -16.03 11.43 -10.16
CA TYR A 52 -15.67 12.82 -10.42
C TYR A 52 -15.25 13.07 -11.88
N GLU A 53 -15.36 12.06 -12.73
CA GLU A 53 -15.02 12.15 -14.15
C GLU A 53 -15.96 13.16 -14.85
N GLY A 54 -15.39 14.23 -15.41
CA GLY A 54 -16.14 15.28 -16.10
C GLY A 54 -16.70 16.41 -15.23
N LEU A 55 -16.52 16.38 -13.90
CA LEU A 55 -16.91 17.50 -13.03
C LEU A 55 -16.01 18.73 -13.19
N LEU A 56 -14.74 18.52 -13.53
CA LEU A 56 -13.80 19.61 -13.79
C LEU A 56 -13.78 19.94 -15.28
N SER A 57 -14.05 21.20 -15.63
CA SER A 57 -13.93 21.60 -17.03
C SER A 57 -12.47 21.61 -17.48
N VAL A 58 -12.24 21.35 -18.77
CA VAL A 58 -10.89 21.37 -19.37
C VAL A 58 -10.20 22.73 -19.17
N LYS A 59 -10.98 23.83 -19.11
CA LYS A 59 -10.47 25.18 -18.90
C LYS A 59 -9.97 25.37 -17.46
N GLU A 60 -10.76 24.96 -16.48
CA GLU A 60 -10.41 25.05 -15.05
C GLU A 60 -9.20 24.17 -14.72
N GLY A 61 -9.15 22.95 -15.28
CA GLY A 61 -7.99 22.07 -15.14
C GLY A 61 -6.70 22.69 -15.68
N LYS A 62 -6.76 23.35 -16.84
CA LYS A 62 -5.60 24.07 -17.41
C LYS A 62 -5.18 25.27 -16.56
N SER A 63 -6.12 26.02 -15.99
CA SER A 63 -5.78 27.14 -15.11
C SER A 63 -5.11 26.67 -13.81
N LEU A 64 -5.59 25.58 -13.22
CA LEU A 64 -5.00 24.99 -12.01
C LEU A 64 -3.58 24.48 -12.29
N LEU A 65 -3.38 23.80 -13.42
CA LEU A 65 -2.07 23.30 -13.81
C LEU A 65 -1.08 24.46 -14.04
N LYS A 66 -1.51 25.51 -14.73
CA LYS A 66 -0.70 26.72 -14.93
C LYS A 66 -0.36 27.43 -13.62
N TYR A 67 -1.30 27.49 -12.67
CA TYR A 67 -1.04 28.07 -11.35
C TYR A 67 0.04 27.28 -10.61
N VAL A 68 -0.03 25.95 -10.61
CA VAL A 68 0.97 25.09 -9.97
C VAL A 68 2.35 25.26 -10.61
N GLU A 69 2.42 25.35 -11.93
CA GLU A 69 3.67 25.62 -12.67
C GLU A 69 4.28 26.97 -12.30
N GLN A 70 3.45 28.02 -12.22
CA GLN A 70 3.88 29.35 -11.80
C GLN A 70 4.41 29.34 -10.38
N SER A 71 3.67 28.77 -9.43
CA SER A 71 4.14 28.64 -8.05
C SER A 71 5.47 27.89 -8.00
N ARG A 72 5.61 26.75 -8.69
CA ARG A 72 6.89 26.02 -8.69
C ARG A 72 8.06 26.86 -9.18
N SER A 73 7.86 27.65 -10.24
CA SER A 73 8.90 28.53 -10.78
C SER A 73 9.28 29.69 -9.84
N GLU A 74 8.36 30.10 -8.96
CA GLU A 74 8.62 31.12 -7.94
C GLU A 74 9.41 30.56 -6.75
N TRP A 75 9.28 29.27 -6.44
CA TRP A 75 10.05 28.61 -5.38
C TRP A 75 11.48 28.25 -5.80
N ASP A 76 11.71 28.02 -7.10
CA ASP A 76 13.04 27.74 -7.67
C ASP A 76 13.85 29.03 -7.96
N ARG A 77 13.30 30.22 -7.64
CA ARG A 77 13.91 31.54 -7.85
C ARG A 77 14.53 32.08 -6.57
#